data_AF-G4D2A0-F1
#
_entry.id   AF-G4D2A0-F1
#
_cell.length_a   1.000
_cell.length_b   1.000
_cell.length_c   1.000
_cell.angle_alpha   90.00
_cell.angle_beta   90.00
_cell.angle_gamma   90.00
#
_symmetry.space_group_name_H-M   'P 1'
#
loop_
_entity.id
_entity.type
_entity.pdbx_description
1 polymer ?
#
loop_
_entity_poly.entity_id
_entity_poly.type
_entity_poly.pdbx_seq_one_letter_code
_entity_poly.pdbx_strand_id
1 'polypeptide(L)'
;MSKEIENIFDNTDFVLMLNQASGDREILARKLKISLPQLRYVTNSNEGEGLLFFGNTIVPFLDKFPKDTILYQKMTTKPEEVR
;
A
#
# COMPACT_ATOMS: atom_id res chain seq x y z
N MET A 1 17.72 5.10 -8.41
CA MET A 1 17.06 6.07 -7.50
C MET A 1 18.15 6.92 -6.86
N SER A 2 17.82 8.04 -6.22
CA SER A 2 18.84 8.72 -5.41
C SER A 2 19.15 7.88 -4.16
N LYS A 3 20.37 8.00 -3.62
CA LYS A 3 20.81 7.21 -2.46
C LYS A 3 19.94 7.45 -1.23
N GLU A 4 19.40 8.66 -1.11
CA GLU A 4 18.52 9.06 -0.02
C GLU A 4 17.24 8.22 -0.01
N ILE A 5 16.65 7.96 -1.19
CA ILE A 5 15.43 7.16 -1.28
C ILE A 5 15.73 5.68 -0.98
N GLU A 6 16.88 5.18 -1.41
CA GLU A 6 17.29 3.81 -1.07
C GLU A 6 17.45 3.61 0.43
N ASN A 7 18.06 4.58 1.12
CA ASN A 7 18.24 4.56 2.57
C ASN A 7 16.91 4.58 3.33
N ILE A 8 15.88 5.28 2.82
CA ILE A 8 14.56 5.28 3.45
C ILE A 8 14.00 3.86 3.48
N PHE A 9 14.06 3.13 2.37
CA PHE A 9 13.55 1.76 2.30
C PHE A 9 14.39 0.77 3.09
N ASP A 10 15.72 0.91 3.10
CA ASP A 10 16.60 -0.03 3.82
C ASP A 10 16.48 0.11 5.35
N ASN A 11 16.06 1.26 5.86
CA ASN A 11 15.84 1.50 7.30
C ASN A 11 14.37 1.36 7.73
N THR A 12 13.46 1.00 6.81
CA THR A 12 12.03 0.89 7.11
C THR A 12 11.64 -0.57 7.32
N ASP A 13 11.29 -0.92 8.55
CA ASP A 13 10.83 -2.28 8.89
C ASP A 13 9.36 -2.55 8.53
N PHE A 14 8.58 -1.48 8.33
CA PHE A 14 7.15 -1.57 8.08
C PHE A 14 6.74 -0.72 6.87
N VAL A 15 6.15 -1.35 5.86
CA VAL A 15 5.59 -0.66 4.69
C VAL A 15 4.16 -1.12 4.48
N LEU A 16 3.25 -0.16 4.34
CA LEU A 16 1.89 -0.39 3.83
C LEU A 16 1.85 0.09 2.37
N MET A 17 1.77 -0.84 1.42
CA MET A 17 1.78 -0.54 0.00
C MET A 17 0.41 -0.79 -0.61
N LEU A 18 -0.27 0.28 -1.02
CA LEU A 18 -1.51 0.24 -1.80
C LEU A 18 -1.21 0.11 -3.31
N ASN A 19 -2.24 0.17 -4.15
CA ASN A 19 -2.13 0.17 -5.62
C ASN A 19 -1.07 1.14 -6.15
N GLN A 20 -0.21 0.70 -7.08
CA GLN A 20 0.87 1.50 -7.68
C GLN A 20 0.73 1.61 -9.20
N ALA A 21 1.15 2.75 -9.77
CA ALA A 21 1.26 2.92 -11.23
C ALA A 21 2.25 1.92 -11.83
N SER A 22 2.11 1.57 -13.11
CA SER A 22 2.92 0.52 -13.76
C SER A 22 4.42 0.79 -13.70
N GLY A 23 4.86 2.02 -13.95
CA GLY A 23 6.27 2.41 -13.89
C GLY A 23 6.87 2.28 -12.49
N ASP A 24 6.17 2.79 -11.48
CA ASP A 24 6.65 2.78 -10.09
C ASP A 24 6.68 1.37 -9.50
N ARG A 25 5.70 0.55 -9.88
CA ARG A 25 5.55 -0.82 -9.42
C ARG A 25 6.76 -1.69 -9.73
N GLU A 26 7.37 -1.58 -10.91
CA GLU A 26 8.58 -2.35 -11.25
C GLU A 26 9.81 -1.93 -10.45
N ILE A 27 9.91 -0.64 -10.12
CA ILE A 27 10.99 -0.09 -9.30
C ILE A 27 10.86 -0.60 -7.86
N LEU A 28 9.66 -0.47 -7.29
CA LEU A 28 9.33 -0.91 -5.94
C LEU A 28 9.45 -2.42 -5.78
N ALA A 29 9.00 -3.21 -6.77
CA ALA A 29 9.11 -4.66 -6.74
C ALA A 29 10.56 -5.13 -6.64
N ARG A 30 11.47 -4.49 -7.38
CA ARG A 30 12.90 -4.81 -7.31
C ARG A 30 13.50 -4.41 -5.97
N LYS A 31 13.20 -3.21 -5.46
CA LYS A 31 13.77 -2.72 -4.20
C LYS A 31 13.28 -3.50 -2.98
N LEU A 32 11.99 -3.81 -2.92
CA LEU A 32 11.37 -4.53 -1.81
C LEU A 32 11.32 -6.05 -2.01
N LYS A 33 11.98 -6.56 -3.07
CA LYS A 33 12.06 -8.00 -3.39
C LYS A 33 10.68 -8.68 -3.47
N ILE A 34 9.70 -7.98 -4.05
CA ILE A 34 8.33 -8.47 -4.22
C ILE A 34 8.31 -9.53 -5.33
N SER A 35 7.73 -10.69 -5.05
CA SER A 35 7.56 -11.74 -6.06
C SER A 35 6.45 -11.40 -7.07
N LEU A 36 6.52 -11.97 -8.27
CA LEU A 36 5.50 -11.75 -9.31
C LEU A 36 4.06 -12.08 -8.85
N PRO A 37 3.79 -13.15 -8.08
CA PRO A 37 2.47 -13.39 -7.51
C PRO A 37 2.02 -12.31 -6.52
N GLN A 38 2.93 -11.85 -5.64
CA GLN A 38 2.62 -10.79 -4.66
C GLN A 38 2.31 -9.47 -5.36
N LEU A 39 2.98 -9.18 -6.48
CA LEU A 39 2.77 -7.95 -7.25
C LEU A 39 1.33 -7.77 -7.72
N ARG A 40 0.57 -8.87 -7.86
CA ARG A 40 -0.85 -8.83 -8.23
C ARG A 40 -1.71 -8.11 -7.20
N TYR A 41 -1.32 -8.12 -5.93
CA TYR A 41 -2.06 -7.45 -4.85
C TYR A 41 -1.90 -5.92 -4.84
N VAL A 42 -0.96 -5.38 -5.62
CA VAL A 42 -0.76 -3.93 -5.78
C VAL A 42 -0.95 -3.48 -7.24
N THR A 43 -1.52 -4.36 -8.06
CA THR A 43 -1.81 -4.13 -9.48
C THR A 43 -3.31 -4.06 -9.68
N ASN A 44 -3.84 -2.88 -10.01
CA ASN A 44 -5.29 -2.66 -10.18
C ASN A 44 -6.09 -3.14 -8.95
N SER A 45 -5.54 -2.93 -7.75
CA SER A 45 -6.20 -3.26 -6.48
C SER A 45 -7.23 -2.20 -6.11
N ASN A 46 -8.25 -2.59 -5.34
CA ASN A 46 -9.26 -1.66 -4.87
C ASN A 46 -8.71 -0.77 -3.74
N GLU A 47 -9.49 0.24 -3.36
CA GLU A 47 -9.21 1.01 -2.16
C GLU A 47 -9.12 0.11 -0.91
N GLY A 48 -8.13 0.36 -0.06
CA GLY A 48 -7.90 -0.43 1.15
C GLY A 48 -7.25 -1.81 0.90
N GLU A 49 -6.93 -2.18 -0.34
CA GLU A 49 -6.23 -3.43 -0.66
C GLU A 49 -4.75 -3.18 -0.99
N GLY A 50 -3.88 -4.12 -0.62
CA GLY A 50 -2.46 -4.00 -0.92
C GLY A 50 -1.55 -5.06 -0.29
N LEU A 51 -0.28 -4.71 -0.14
CA LEU A 51 0.74 -5.50 0.55
C LEU A 51 1.21 -4.81 1.83
N LEU A 52 1.38 -5.60 2.88
CA LEU A 52 2.01 -5.22 4.12
C LEU A 52 3.37 -5.90 4.23
N PHE A 53 4.40 -5.11 4.49
CA PHE A 53 5.76 -5.56 4.75
C PHE A 53 6.02 -5.38 6.24
N PHE A 54 6.47 -6.45 6.90
CA PHE A 54 6.88 -6.42 8.30
C PHE A 54 8.13 -7.28 8.47
N GLY A 55 9.28 -6.62 8.60
CA GLY A 55 10.59 -7.25 8.52
C GLY A 55 10.74 -8.04 7.22
N ASN A 56 10.92 -9.36 7.33
CA ASN A 56 11.05 -10.26 6.18
C ASN A 56 9.71 -10.85 5.69
N THR A 57 8.59 -10.48 6.32
CA THR A 57 7.27 -11.03 6.01
C THR A 57 6.52 -10.08 5.09
N ILE A 58 5.94 -10.62 4.01
CA ILE A 58 5.09 -9.88 3.08
C ILE A 58 3.74 -10.58 3.04
N VAL A 59 2.68 -9.89 3.44
CA VAL A 59 1.31 -10.42 3.44
C VAL A 59 0.37 -9.50 2.67
N PRO A 60 -0.58 -10.04 1.90
CA PRO A 60 -1.67 -9.23 1.37
C PRO A 60 -2.56 -8.77 2.52
N PHE A 61 -3.09 -7.55 2.42
CA PHE A 61 -4.07 -7.02 3.37
C PHE A 61 -5.32 -6.49 2.64
N LEU A 62 -6.41 -6.46 3.40
CA LEU A 62 -7.68 -5.89 3.01
C LEU A 62 -8.23 -5.07 4.18
N ASP A 63 -8.36 -3.77 3.99
CA ASP A 63 -9.00 -2.85 4.92
C ASP A 63 -10.34 -2.39 4.35
N LYS A 64 -11.42 -3.01 4.83
CA LYS A 64 -12.79 -2.57 4.57
C LYS A 64 -13.29 -1.78 5.77
N PHE A 65 -12.86 -0.53 5.87
CA PHE A 65 -13.22 0.32 6.99
C PHE A 65 -14.74 0.51 7.08
N PRO A 66 -15.35 0.35 8.29
CA PRO A 66 -16.80 0.43 8.46
C PRO A 66 -17.31 1.85 8.25
N LYS A 67 -18.16 2.03 7.23
CA LYS A 67 -18.68 3.34 6.79
C LYS A 67 -19.86 3.86 7.62
N ASP A 68 -20.50 2.98 8.40
CA ASP A 68 -21.63 3.26 9.30
C ASP A 68 -21.18 3.84 10.65
N THR A 69 -19.91 4.21 10.79
CA THR A 69 -19.36 4.76 12.02
C THR A 69 -19.31 6.28 11.98
N ILE A 70 -19.52 6.92 13.15
CA ILE A 70 -19.26 8.37 13.34
C ILE A 70 -17.82 8.69 12.95
N LEU A 71 -16.90 7.77 13.23
CA LEU A 71 -15.49 7.91 12.92
C LEU A 71 -15.25 8.05 11.39
N TYR A 72 -15.87 7.20 10.57
CA TYR A 72 -15.78 7.32 9.11
C TYR A 72 -16.32 8.64 8.60
N GLN A 73 -17.50 9.07 9.09
CA GLN A 73 -18.12 10.34 8.69
C GLN A 73 -17.22 11.56 8.98
N LYS A 74 -16.35 11.47 10.00
CA LYS A 74 -15.43 12.54 10.38
C LYS A 74 -14.07 12.47 9.66
N MET A 75 -13.66 11.30 9.18
CA MET A 75 -12.32 11.10 8.61
C MET A 75 -12.30 10.90 7.10
N THR A 76 -13.41 10.51 6.47
CA THR A 76 -13.42 10.29 5.02
C THR A 76 -13.07 11.58 4.27
N THR A 77 -12.23 11.43 3.24
CA THR A 77 -11.83 12.52 2.34
C THR A 77 -12.65 12.54 1.06
N LYS A 78 -13.66 11.67 0.94
CA LYS A 78 -14.58 11.58 -0.20
C LYS A 78 -15.78 12.51 0.03
N PRO A 79 -15.83 13.68 -0.61
CA PRO A 79 -16.88 14.66 -0.33
C PRO A 79 -18.27 14.15 -0.69
N GLU A 80 -18.39 13.23 -1.64
CA GLU A 80 -19.65 12.64 -2.07
C GLU A 80 -20.29 11.71 -1.04
N GLU A 81 -19.51 11.18 -0.10
CA GLU A 81 -19.99 10.28 0.96
C GLU A 81 -20.40 11.04 2.24
N VAL A 82 -20.08 12.33 2.34
CA VAL A 82 -20.46 13.21 3.46
C VAL A 82 -21.42 14.27 2.93
N ARG A 83 -22.72 13.94 2.94
CA ARG A 83 -23.81 14.88 2.64
C ARG A 83 -24.60 15.21 3.88
#